data_AF-A0A3B7L386-F1
#
_entry.id   AF-A0A3B7L386-F1
#
_cell.length_a   1.000
_cell.length_b   1.000
_cell.length_c   1.000
_cell.angle_alpha   90.00
_cell.angle_beta   90.00
_cell.angle_gamma   90.00
#
_symmetry.space_group_name_H-M   'P 1'
#
loop_
_entity.id
_entity.type
_entity.pdbx_description
1 polymer ?
#
loop_
_entity_poly.entity_id
_entity_poly.type
_entity_poly.pdbx_seq_one_letter_code
_entity_poly.pdbx_strand_id
1 'polypeptide(L)'
;MTAMSHELTDHQLELLARVLQHGGVLSSPFGYSDEDALLPALREDIAALEEKGLITVTPHAGRGQGETLTLTEEGYAALDMT
;
A
#
# COMPACT_ATOMS: atom_id res chain seq x y z
N MET A 1 18.68 16.79 12.45
CA MET A 1 17.86 15.56 12.40
C MET A 1 17.61 15.29 10.94
N THR A 2 18.38 14.39 10.36
CA THR A 2 18.33 14.07 8.93
C THR A 2 17.01 13.34 8.67
N ALA A 3 16.13 13.96 7.89
CA ALA A 3 14.90 13.36 7.42
C ALA A 3 15.29 12.06 6.70
N MET A 4 14.92 10.91 7.27
CA MET A 4 14.91 9.64 6.57
C MET A 4 13.76 9.73 5.58
N SER A 5 14.02 10.36 4.43
CA SER A 5 13.22 10.16 3.23
C SER A 5 13.28 8.66 2.96
N HIS A 6 12.27 7.90 3.38
CA HIS A 6 12.14 6.53 2.90
C HIS A 6 12.11 6.65 1.38
N GLU A 7 13.15 6.16 0.69
CA GLU A 7 13.21 6.13 -0.77
C GLU A 7 12.13 5.15 -1.24
N LEU A 8 10.90 5.66 -1.32
CA LEU A 8 9.75 4.96 -1.88
C LEU A 8 9.89 5.00 -3.39
N THR A 9 9.61 3.88 -4.04
CA THR A 9 9.51 3.84 -5.50
C THR A 9 8.27 4.59 -5.96
N ASP A 10 8.23 4.99 -7.24
CA ASP A 10 7.04 5.62 -7.81
C ASP A 10 5.79 4.74 -7.63
N HIS A 11 5.92 3.42 -7.80
CA HIS A 11 4.82 2.47 -7.62
C HIS A 11 4.34 2.38 -6.16
N GLN A 12 5.25 2.48 -5.20
CA GLN A 12 4.91 2.51 -3.77
C GLN A 12 4.19 3.79 -3.39
N LEU A 13 4.64 4.93 -3.91
CA LEU A 13 3.94 6.21 -3.74
C LEU A 13 2.56 6.18 -4.39
N GLU A 14 2.44 5.64 -5.60
CA GLU A 14 1.15 5.47 -6.28
C GLU A 14 0.19 4.58 -5.49
N LEU A 15 0.68 3.48 -4.91
CA LEU A 15 -0.12 2.61 -4.06
C LEU A 15 -0.58 3.32 -2.78
N LEU A 16 0.32 4.02 -2.07
CA LEU A 16 -0.04 4.80 -0.88
C LEU A 16 -1.05 5.90 -1.20
N ALA A 17 -0.82 6.65 -2.28
CA ALA A 17 -1.72 7.69 -2.77
C ALA A 17 -3.09 7.11 -3.15
N ARG A 18 -3.14 5.88 -3.69
CA ARG A 18 -4.39 5.19 -3.96
C ARG A 18 -5.12 4.83 -2.69
N VAL A 19 -4.44 4.24 -1.70
CA VAL A 19 -5.06 3.93 -0.40
C VAL A 19 -5.60 5.21 0.24
N LEU A 20 -4.86 6.32 0.15
CA LEU A 20 -5.31 7.65 0.61
C LEU A 20 -6.57 8.13 -0.11
N GLN A 21 -6.63 8.02 -1.45
CA GLN A 21 -7.82 8.40 -2.24
C GLN A 21 -9.07 7.62 -1.85
N HIS A 22 -8.92 6.40 -1.31
CA HIS A 22 -10.01 5.58 -0.78
C HIS A 22 -10.32 5.84 0.71
N GLY A 23 -9.79 6.93 1.28
CA GLY A 23 -10.02 7.30 2.67
C GLY A 23 -9.06 6.60 3.64
N GLY A 24 -7.90 6.16 3.16
CA GLY A 24 -6.89 5.47 3.96
C GLY A 24 -7.10 3.98 4.12
N VAL A 25 -8.10 3.42 3.46
CA VAL A 25 -8.42 1.99 3.50
C VAL A 25 -8.76 1.52 2.09
N LEU A 26 -8.08 0.47 1.61
CA LEU A 26 -8.31 -0.12 0.29
C LEU A 26 -8.51 -1.63 0.43
N SER A 27 -9.68 -2.13 0.03
CA SER A 27 -9.96 -3.57 0.00
C SER A 27 -9.65 -4.17 -1.37
N SER A 28 -9.19 -5.41 -1.37
CA SER A 28 -8.89 -6.19 -2.57
C SER A 28 -10.13 -6.35 -3.47
N PRO A 29 -9.96 -6.37 -4.80
CA PRO A 29 -8.70 -6.32 -5.54
C PRO A 29 -8.05 -4.94 -5.55
N PHE A 30 -6.72 -4.91 -5.42
CA PHE A 30 -5.92 -3.68 -5.37
C PHE A 30 -5.61 -3.10 -6.76
N GLY A 31 -5.76 -3.93 -7.81
CA GLY A 31 -5.45 -3.60 -9.20
C GLY A 31 -6.65 -3.13 -10.01
N TYR A 32 -6.35 -2.46 -11.13
CA TYR A 32 -7.29 -2.24 -12.23
C TYR A 32 -7.62 -3.58 -12.90
N SER A 33 -8.82 -3.74 -13.46
CA SER A 33 -9.39 -5.02 -13.92
C SER A 33 -8.64 -5.78 -15.02
N ASP A 34 -7.47 -5.32 -15.46
CA ASP A 34 -6.62 -5.98 -16.45
C ASP A 34 -5.17 -5.79 -16.00
N GLU A 35 -4.53 -6.83 -15.41
CA GLU A 35 -3.09 -7.14 -15.58
C GLU A 35 -2.65 -8.24 -14.57
N ASP A 36 -2.71 -9.50 -15.03
CA ASP A 36 -2.08 -10.65 -14.36
C ASP A 36 -0.54 -10.52 -14.24
N ALA A 37 0.08 -9.54 -14.91
CA ALA A 37 1.53 -9.30 -14.90
C ALA A 37 2.02 -8.43 -13.73
N LEU A 38 1.15 -7.58 -13.15
CA LEU A 38 1.52 -6.66 -12.07
C LEU A 38 1.29 -7.25 -10.68
N LEU A 39 0.66 -8.43 -10.58
CA LEU A 39 0.36 -9.10 -9.31
C LEU A 39 1.62 -9.40 -8.48
N PRO A 40 2.72 -9.95 -9.02
CA PRO A 40 3.91 -10.21 -8.21
C PRO A 40 4.59 -8.92 -7.70
N ALA A 41 4.79 -7.94 -8.57
CA ALA A 41 5.43 -6.67 -8.20
C ALA A 41 4.58 -5.88 -7.20
N LEU A 42 3.26 -5.82 -7.39
CA LEU A 42 2.34 -5.20 -6.44
C LEU A 42 2.37 -5.88 -5.07
N ARG A 43 2.50 -7.22 -5.04
CA ARG A 43 2.64 -7.97 -3.78
C ARG A 43 3.96 -7.65 -3.07
N GLU A 44 5.04 -7.52 -3.82
CA GLU A 44 6.33 -7.09 -3.29
C GLU A 44 6.26 -5.66 -2.74
N ASP A 45 5.59 -4.74 -3.43
CA ASP A 45 5.40 -3.36 -2.95
C ASP A 45 4.53 -3.30 -1.69
N ILE A 46 3.43 -4.07 -1.62
CA ILE A 46 2.60 -4.18 -0.41
C ILE A 46 3.45 -4.70 0.76
N ALA A 47 4.23 -5.76 0.55
CA ALA A 47 5.08 -6.34 1.60
C ALA A 47 6.16 -5.34 2.06
N ALA A 48 6.78 -4.62 1.13
CA ALA A 48 7.79 -3.63 1.45
C ALA A 48 7.20 -2.43 2.23
N LEU A 49 6.00 -1.97 1.88
CA LEU A 49 5.31 -0.90 2.59
C LEU A 49 4.85 -1.33 3.98
N GLU A 50 4.41 -2.58 4.13
CA GLU A 50 4.07 -3.15 5.44
C GLU A 50 5.31 -3.32 6.33
N GLU A 51 6.43 -3.80 5.77
CA GLU A 51 7.70 -3.90 6.50
C GLU A 51 8.23 -2.53 6.96
N LYS A 52 8.00 -1.49 6.15
CA LYS A 52 8.31 -0.09 6.48
C LYS A 52 7.33 0.54 7.48
N GLY A 53 6.27 -0.17 7.89
CA GLY A 53 5.27 0.35 8.82
C GLY A 53 4.32 1.39 8.23
N LEU A 54 4.29 1.56 6.90
CA LEU A 54 3.49 2.59 6.22
C LEU A 54 2.04 2.15 5.96
N ILE A 55 1.82 0.84 5.88
CA ILE A 55 0.49 0.23 5.80
C ILE A 55 0.38 -0.98 6.72
N THR A 56 -0.85 -1.37 7.01
CA THR A 56 -1.19 -2.65 7.63
C THR A 56 -1.99 -3.48 6.65
N VAL A 57 -1.65 -4.76 6.48
CA VAL A 57 -2.42 -5.72 5.67
C VAL A 57 -3.31 -6.57 6.57
N THR A 58 -4.63 -6.48 6.37
CA THR A 58 -5.61 -7.31 7.07
C THR A 58 -6.19 -8.36 6.11
N PRO A 59 -5.84 -9.65 6.25
CA PRO A 59 -6.46 -10.71 5.44
C PRO A 59 -7.90 -10.95 5.88
N HIS A 60 -8.82 -11.15 4.92
CA HIS A 60 -10.19 -11.54 5.23
C HIS A 60 -10.31 -13.05 5.44
N ALA A 61 -11.05 -13.45 6.49
CA ALA A 61 -11.30 -14.85 6.78
C ALA A 61 -12.32 -15.44 5.80
N GLY A 62 -11.84 -16.06 4.71
CA GLY A 62 -12.69 -16.83 3.80
C GLY A 62 -12.00 -17.15 2.48
N ARG A 63 -12.39 -18.28 1.86
CA ARG A 63 -11.81 -18.71 0.58
C ARG A 63 -12.13 -17.67 -0.50
N GLY A 64 -11.12 -16.94 -0.96
CA GLY A 64 -11.26 -15.90 -1.98
C GLY A 64 -11.70 -14.53 -1.45
N GLN A 65 -11.80 -14.34 -0.13
CA GLN A 65 -11.92 -13.00 0.43
C GLN A 65 -10.50 -12.43 0.50
N GLY A 66 -10.19 -11.41 -0.29
CA GLY A 66 -8.84 -10.86 -0.41
C GLY A 66 -8.33 -10.19 0.88
N GLU A 67 -7.51 -9.15 0.75
CA GLU A 67 -7.01 -8.42 1.91
C GLU A 67 -7.47 -6.96 1.89
N THR A 68 -7.35 -6.28 3.02
CA THR A 68 -7.53 -4.83 3.14
C THR A 68 -6.21 -4.19 3.54
N LEU A 69 -5.80 -3.15 2.81
CA LEU A 69 -4.67 -2.29 3.13
C LEU A 69 -5.18 -1.07 3.90
N THR A 70 -4.52 -0.71 4.98
CA THR A 70 -4.84 0.48 5.78
C THR A 70 -3.59 1.33 5.94
N LEU A 71 -3.67 2.63 5.66
CA LEU A 71 -2.57 3.56 5.96
C LEU A 71 -2.37 3.68 7.46
N THR A 72 -1.12 3.61 7.89
CA THR A 72 -0.72 3.97 9.24
C THR A 72 -0.48 5.47 9.35
N GLU A 73 -0.29 5.98 10.57
CA GLU A 73 0.11 7.38 10.79
C GLU A 73 1.43 7.71 10.05
N GLU A 74 2.37 6.76 9.98
CA GLU A 74 3.62 6.92 9.24
C GLU A 74 3.38 6.96 7.72
N GLY A 75 2.43 6.16 7.21
CA GLY A 75 2.01 6.21 5.80
C GLY A 75 1.41 7.55 5.40
N TYR A 76 0.59 8.15 6.27
CA TYR A 76 0.07 9.49 6.04
C TYR A 76 1.19 10.55 6.05
N ALA A 77 2.10 10.47 7.02
CA ALA A 77 3.23 11.40 7.10
C ALA A 77 4.16 11.29 5.88
N ALA A 78 4.38 10.08 5.35
CA ALA A 78 5.17 9.86 4.15
C ALA A 78 4.56 10.55 2.91
N LEU A 79 3.23 10.61 2.82
CA LEU A 79 2.53 11.29 1.72
C LEU A 79 2.47 12.81 1.88
N ASP A 80 2.37 13.34 3.10
CA ASP A 80 2.30 14.78 3.37
C ASP A 80 3.65 15.50 3.18
N MET A 81 4.76 14.75 3.24
CA MET A 81 6.12 15.27 3.08
C MET A 81 6.60 15.34 1.61
N THR A 82 5.77 14.96 0.63
CA THR A 82 6.09 14.97 -0.81
C THR A 82 5.49 16.19 -1.50
#